data_AF-A0A0G0SYL0-F1
#
_entry.id   AF-A0A0G0SYL0-F1
#
_cell.length_a   1.000
_cell.length_b   1.000
_cell.length_c   1.000
_cell.angle_alpha   90.00
_cell.angle_beta   90.00
_cell.angle_gamma   90.00
#
_symmetry.space_group_name_H-M   'P 1'
#
loop_
_entity.id
_entity.type
_entity.pdbx_description
1 polymer ?
#
loop_
_entity_poly.entity_id
_entity_poly.type
_entity_poly.pdbx_seq_one_letter_code
_entity_poly.pdbx_strand_id
1 'polypeptide(L)'
;MTKRGYTLIELLVAITILGIIFGAGYISFRDFSRRQALTAAVRTVSGDVRLTQEMALSGKKPVKVGVPLPIGVTMAAQPSSSIYFKVLGQGTNILEGSPEVVTLTQVNSGQTQTVTVTSGGEIK
;
A
#
# COMPACT_ATOMS: atom_id res chain seq x y z
N MET A 1 42.37 17.59 -58.14
CA MET A 1 41.66 17.54 -56.83
C MET A 1 42.35 16.50 -55.95
N THR A 2 43.19 16.92 -55.00
CA THR A 2 43.83 16.00 -54.06
C THR A 2 42.88 15.71 -52.91
N LYS A 3 42.39 14.47 -52.79
CA LYS A 3 41.70 14.03 -51.57
C LYS A 3 42.76 13.89 -50.47
N ARG A 4 42.69 14.75 -49.45
CA ARG A 4 43.53 14.63 -48.24
C ARG A 4 42.94 13.52 -47.37
N GLY A 5 43.73 12.51 -47.05
CA GLY A 5 43.36 11.44 -46.12
C GLY A 5 43.70 11.83 -44.67
N TYR A 6 43.05 11.19 -43.71
CA TYR A 6 43.33 11.37 -42.28
C TYR A 6 44.53 10.54 -41.85
N THR A 7 45.30 11.06 -40.90
CA THR A 7 46.41 10.32 -40.28
C THR A 7 45.90 9.33 -39.23
N LEU A 8 46.66 8.26 -38.96
CA LEU A 8 46.32 7.29 -37.90
C LEU A 8 46.27 7.95 -36.52
N ILE A 9 47.12 8.96 -36.28
CA ILE A 9 47.16 9.68 -35.01
C ILE A 9 45.93 10.57 -34.81
N GLU A 10 45.39 11.20 -35.86
CA GLU A 10 44.11 11.95 -35.77
C GLU A 10 42.95 11.06 -35.39
N LEU A 11 42.86 9.86 -35.98
CA LEU A 11 41.80 8.91 -35.62
C LEU A 11 41.93 8.44 -34.18
N LEU A 12 43.16 8.21 -33.69
CA LEU A 12 43.41 7.80 -32.31
C LEU A 12 43.01 8.90 -31.32
N VAL A 13 43.36 10.16 -31.60
CA VAL A 13 42.98 11.28 -30.74
C VAL A 13 41.47 11.54 -30.78
N ALA A 14 40.82 11.38 -31.94
CA ALA A 14 39.38 11.54 -32.03
C ALA A 14 38.63 10.50 -31.16
N ILE A 15 38.98 9.21 -31.26
CA ILE A 15 38.29 8.17 -30.50
C ILE A 15 38.51 8.28 -28.98
N THR A 16 39.66 8.79 -28.54
CA THR A 16 39.92 9.02 -27.10
C THR A 16 39.06 10.17 -26.58
N ILE A 17 38.94 11.27 -27.34
CA ILE A 17 38.06 12.39 -26.98
C ILE A 17 36.60 11.94 -26.94
N LEU A 18 36.13 11.18 -27.94
CA LEU A 18 34.76 10.63 -27.92
C LEU A 18 34.54 9.73 -26.69
N GLY A 19 35.49 8.85 -26.36
CA GLY A 19 35.40 7.98 -25.19
C GLY A 19 35.22 8.74 -23.87
N ILE A 20 35.95 9.85 -23.69
CA ILE A 20 35.85 10.70 -22.50
C ILE A 20 34.48 11.39 -22.43
N ILE A 21 34.00 11.95 -23.54
CA ILE A 21 32.70 12.64 -23.60
C ILE A 21 31.55 11.65 -23.33
N PHE A 22 31.57 10.47 -23.96
CA PHE A 22 30.55 9.44 -23.73
C PHE A 22 30.56 8.92 -22.29
N GLY A 23 31.74 8.76 -21.68
CA GLY A 23 31.87 8.35 -20.28
C GLY A 23 31.21 9.35 -19.32
N ALA A 24 31.52 10.64 -19.45
CA ALA A 24 30.91 11.70 -18.65
C ALA A 24 29.40 11.85 -18.91
N GLY A 25 28.98 11.75 -20.18
CA GLY A 25 27.57 11.80 -20.58
C GLY A 25 26.75 10.67 -19.96
N TYR A 26 27.28 9.45 -19.95
CA TYR A 26 26.61 8.29 -19.35
C TYR A 26 26.46 8.42 -17.83
N ILE A 27 27.45 9.01 -17.14
CA ILE A 27 27.36 9.32 -15.70
C ILE A 27 26.22 10.29 -15.41
N SER A 28 26.14 11.39 -16.16
CA SER A 28 25.09 12.39 -15.99
C SER A 28 23.69 11.81 -16.28
N PHE A 29 23.57 11.03 -17.37
CA PHE A 29 22.30 10.42 -17.75
C PHE A 29 21.75 9.44 -16.71
N ARG A 30 22.61 8.59 -16.12
CA ARG A 30 22.15 7.65 -15.08
C ARG A 30 21.70 8.37 -13.81
N ASP A 31 22.37 9.45 -13.42
CA ASP A 31 22.02 10.22 -12.22
C ASP A 31 20.68 10.94 -12.42
N PHE A 32 20.47 11.53 -13.59
CA PHE A 32 19.20 12.11 -13.98
C PHE A 32 18.08 11.08 -14.01
N SER A 33 18.34 9.89 -14.57
CA SER A 33 17.37 8.80 -14.66
C SER A 33 16.93 8.31 -13.28
N ARG A 34 17.88 8.13 -12.34
CA ARG A 34 17.58 7.75 -10.95
C ARG A 34 16.73 8.79 -10.22
N ARG A 35 17.04 10.08 -10.40
CA ARG A 35 16.27 11.17 -9.78
C ARG A 35 14.84 11.25 -10.33
N GLN A 36 14.65 11.04 -11.63
CA GLN A 36 13.33 10.98 -12.23
C GLN A 36 12.52 9.80 -11.72
N ALA A 37 13.12 8.60 -11.63
CA ALA A 37 12.46 7.42 -11.08
C ALA A 37 11.98 7.65 -9.64
N LEU A 38 12.83 8.27 -8.81
CA LEU A 38 12.47 8.64 -7.44
C LEU A 38 11.32 9.67 -7.41
N THR A 39 11.39 10.69 -8.26
CA THR A 39 10.35 11.72 -8.34
C THR A 39 9.01 11.13 -8.77
N ALA A 40 9.01 10.18 -9.71
CA ALA A 40 7.82 9.47 -10.13
C ALA A 40 7.21 8.65 -8.98
N ALA A 41 8.04 7.90 -8.25
CA ALA A 41 7.58 7.13 -7.09
C ALA A 41 6.95 8.02 -6.01
N VAL A 42 7.56 9.17 -5.69
CA VAL A 42 7.00 10.15 -4.74
C VAL A 42 5.64 10.65 -5.20
N ARG A 43 5.49 10.97 -6.49
CA ARG A 43 4.20 11.43 -7.04
C ARG A 43 3.12 10.35 -6.93
N THR A 44 3.43 9.11 -7.24
CA THR A 44 2.50 7.98 -7.08
C THR A 44 2.02 7.85 -5.64
N VAL A 45 2.94 7.78 -4.69
CA VAL A 45 2.59 7.64 -3.26
C VAL A 45 1.75 8.82 -2.78
N SER A 46 2.09 10.05 -3.18
CA SER A 46 1.31 11.23 -2.82
C SER A 46 -0.11 11.21 -3.40
N GLY A 47 -0.26 10.68 -4.63
CA GLY A 47 -1.56 10.49 -5.27
C GLY A 47 -2.41 9.45 -4.54
N ASP A 48 -1.82 8.31 -4.18
CA ASP A 48 -2.50 7.23 -3.46
C ASP A 48 -2.95 7.67 -2.06
N VAL A 49 -2.11 8.39 -1.32
CA VAL A 49 -2.47 8.94 0.00
C VAL A 49 -3.64 9.91 -0.13
N ARG A 50 -3.61 10.80 -1.13
CA ARG A 50 -4.69 11.77 -1.35
C ARG A 50 -6.00 11.08 -1.74
N LEU A 51 -5.94 10.06 -2.61
CA LEU A 51 -7.09 9.24 -2.97
C LEU A 51 -7.66 8.52 -1.74
N THR A 52 -6.79 7.96 -0.89
CA THR A 52 -7.19 7.29 0.35
C THR A 52 -7.86 8.27 1.31
N GLN A 53 -7.34 9.50 1.44
CA GLN A 53 -7.97 10.55 2.23
C GLN A 53 -9.35 10.93 1.71
N GLU A 54 -9.51 11.08 0.39
CA GLU A 54 -10.80 11.36 -0.25
C GLU A 54 -11.81 10.22 0.00
N MET A 55 -11.38 8.97 -0.14
CA MET A 55 -12.21 7.80 0.15
C MET A 55 -12.61 7.74 1.63
N ALA A 56 -11.69 8.05 2.53
CA ALA A 56 -11.96 8.10 3.97
C ALA A 56 -12.95 9.22 4.33
N LEU A 57 -12.76 10.43 3.80
CA LEU A 57 -13.64 11.59 4.03
C LEU A 57 -15.05 11.37 3.46
N SER A 58 -15.16 10.71 2.30
CA SER A 58 -16.45 10.34 1.69
C SER A 58 -17.10 9.12 2.37
N GLY A 59 -16.46 8.52 3.36
CA GLY A 59 -16.97 7.34 4.07
C GLY A 59 -17.00 6.07 3.21
N LYS A 60 -16.29 6.06 2.07
CA LYS A 60 -16.19 4.90 1.19
C LYS A 60 -15.38 3.81 1.88
N LYS A 61 -16.11 2.87 2.48
CA LYS A 61 -15.50 1.74 3.20
C LYS A 61 -14.75 0.84 2.20
N PRO A 62 -13.60 0.27 2.57
CA PRO A 62 -12.95 -0.75 1.77
C PRO A 62 -13.93 -1.89 1.48
N VAL A 63 -13.77 -2.57 0.34
CA VAL A 63 -14.48 -3.82 0.06
C VAL A 63 -14.27 -4.75 1.25
N LYS A 64 -15.37 -5.24 1.83
CA LYS A 64 -15.31 -6.26 2.89
C LYS A 64 -14.63 -7.50 2.30
N VAL A 65 -13.37 -7.70 2.62
CA VAL A 65 -12.74 -9.01 2.50
C VAL A 65 -13.30 -9.82 3.67
N GLY A 66 -14.09 -10.85 3.37
CA GLY A 66 -14.49 -11.81 4.40
C GLY A 66 -13.22 -12.37 5.04
N VAL A 67 -13.13 -12.32 6.37
CA VAL A 67 -12.01 -12.91 7.10
C VAL A 67 -12.33 -14.40 7.26
N PRO A 68 -11.63 -15.32 6.58
CA PRO A 68 -11.86 -16.74 6.76
C PRO A 68 -11.49 -17.12 8.19
N LEU A 69 -12.38 -17.87 8.82
CA LEU A 69 -12.11 -18.46 10.13
C LEU A 69 -11.13 -19.64 9.98
N PRO A 70 -10.31 -19.92 10.99
CA PRO A 70 -9.51 -21.14 11.02
C PRO A 70 -10.38 -22.39 10.81
N ILE A 71 -9.79 -23.42 10.20
CA ILE A 71 -10.47 -24.70 9.98
C ILE A 71 -10.94 -25.26 11.34
N GLY A 72 -12.20 -25.65 11.40
CA GLY A 72 -12.80 -26.22 12.61
C GLY A 72 -13.31 -25.20 13.63
N VAL A 73 -13.41 -23.91 13.25
CA VAL A 73 -14.09 -22.87 14.03
C VAL A 73 -15.27 -22.34 13.24
N THR A 74 -16.44 -22.28 13.87
CA THR A 74 -17.64 -21.65 13.31
C THR A 74 -18.08 -20.47 14.18
N MET A 75 -18.82 -19.54 13.59
CA MET A 75 -19.49 -18.46 14.31
C MET A 75 -20.95 -18.84 14.51
N ALA A 76 -21.45 -18.71 15.73
CA ALA A 76 -22.86 -18.80 16.07
C ALA A 76 -23.34 -17.46 16.66
N ALA A 77 -24.62 -17.13 16.44
CA ALA A 77 -25.21 -15.83 16.78
C ALA A 77 -24.39 -14.65 16.20
N GLN A 78 -24.62 -14.35 14.92
CA GLN A 78 -24.25 -13.01 14.45
C GLN A 78 -25.12 -11.99 15.19
N PRO A 79 -24.57 -10.83 15.54
CA PRO A 79 -25.36 -9.70 15.97
C PRO A 79 -26.58 -9.51 15.07
N SER A 80 -27.75 -9.24 15.66
CA SER A 80 -28.97 -8.97 14.88
C SER A 80 -28.82 -7.73 13.97
N SER A 81 -27.76 -6.95 14.15
CA SER A 81 -27.39 -5.79 13.35
C SER A 81 -25.91 -5.75 13.01
N SER A 82 -25.54 -5.11 11.90
CA SER A 82 -24.12 -4.87 11.60
C SER A 82 -23.49 -3.92 12.63
N ILE A 83 -22.32 -4.27 13.15
CA ILE A 83 -21.52 -3.37 14.00
C ILE A 83 -20.75 -2.39 13.10
N TYR A 84 -20.94 -1.10 13.32
CA TYR A 84 -20.24 0.01 12.68
C TYR A 84 -19.41 0.76 13.71
N PHE A 85 -18.10 0.89 13.45
CA PHE A 85 -17.25 1.83 14.18
C PHE A 85 -17.44 3.24 13.61
N LYS A 86 -17.64 4.20 14.51
CA LYS A 86 -17.76 5.62 14.19
C LYS A 86 -16.36 6.23 14.07
N VAL A 87 -16.24 7.23 13.20
CA VAL A 87 -14.98 7.98 13.01
C VAL A 87 -14.63 8.77 14.28
N LEU A 88 -13.38 9.26 14.36
CA LEU A 88 -12.91 10.17 15.40
C LEU A 88 -13.04 9.63 16.83
N GLY A 89 -12.96 8.31 17.01
CA GLY A 89 -13.01 7.68 18.35
C GLY A 89 -14.39 7.72 19.00
N GLN A 90 -15.46 7.95 18.24
CA GLN A 90 -16.84 8.04 18.75
C GLN A 90 -17.49 6.67 19.08
N GLY A 91 -16.69 5.61 19.19
CA GLY A 91 -17.18 4.26 19.53
C GLY A 91 -17.88 3.54 18.38
N THR A 92 -18.97 2.83 18.67
CA THR A 92 -19.73 2.02 17.69
C THR A 92 -21.20 2.47 17.59
N ASN A 93 -21.99 1.77 16.77
CA ASN A 93 -23.45 1.87 16.74
C ASN A 93 -24.15 1.00 17.82
N ILE A 94 -23.40 0.32 18.67
CA ILE A 94 -23.95 -0.49 19.76
C ILE A 94 -24.49 0.45 20.85
N LEU A 95 -25.67 0.11 21.40
CA LEU A 95 -26.28 0.88 22.48
C LEU A 95 -25.42 0.79 23.75
N GLU A 96 -25.24 1.92 24.42
CA GLU A 96 -24.52 1.96 25.69
C GLU A 96 -25.19 1.06 26.73
N GLY A 97 -24.40 0.25 27.44
CA GLY A 97 -24.89 -0.73 28.40
C GLY A 97 -25.39 -2.05 27.81
N SER A 98 -25.39 -2.21 26.48
CA SER A 98 -25.80 -3.44 25.80
C SER A 98 -24.72 -3.92 24.82
N PRO A 99 -23.59 -4.47 25.31
CA PRO A 99 -22.52 -4.93 24.43
C PRO A 99 -23.00 -6.08 23.53
N GLU A 100 -22.43 -6.12 22.33
CA GLU A 100 -22.74 -7.14 21.34
C GLU A 100 -21.79 -8.33 21.51
N VAL A 101 -22.31 -9.57 21.49
CA VAL A 101 -21.51 -10.78 21.76
C VAL A 101 -21.49 -11.70 20.55
N VAL A 102 -20.29 -11.99 20.06
CA VAL A 102 -20.03 -12.96 19.01
C VAL A 102 -19.55 -14.27 19.65
N THR A 103 -20.21 -15.38 19.34
CA THR A 103 -19.81 -16.69 19.87
C THR A 103 -19.05 -17.48 18.81
N LEU A 104 -17.83 -17.88 19.14
CA LEU A 104 -16.99 -18.78 18.36
C LEU A 104 -17.11 -20.18 18.94
N THR A 105 -17.32 -21.17 18.10
CA THR A 105 -17.45 -22.57 18.52
C THR A 105 -16.42 -23.41 17.78
N GLN A 106 -15.61 -24.17 18.51
CA GLN A 106 -14.77 -25.20 17.92
C GLN A 106 -15.63 -26.41 17.57
N VAL A 107 -15.65 -26.80 16.30
CA VAL A 107 -16.58 -27.83 15.79
C VAL A 107 -16.32 -29.22 16.36
N ASN A 108 -15.05 -29.54 16.66
CA ASN A 108 -14.65 -30.88 17.09
C ASN A 108 -14.86 -31.14 18.58
N SER A 109 -14.64 -30.13 19.43
CA SER A 109 -14.77 -30.26 20.89
C SER A 109 -16.07 -29.65 21.44
N GLY A 110 -16.77 -28.84 20.64
CA GLY A 110 -17.91 -28.05 21.09
C GLY A 110 -17.51 -26.88 22.01
N GLN A 111 -16.22 -26.67 22.29
CA GLN A 111 -15.78 -25.57 23.14
C GLN A 111 -16.11 -24.23 22.53
N THR A 112 -16.60 -23.31 23.36
CA THR A 112 -17.01 -21.98 22.93
C THR A 112 -16.10 -20.91 23.52
N GLN A 113 -15.88 -19.86 22.73
CA GLN A 113 -15.22 -18.64 23.15
C GLN A 113 -16.08 -17.47 22.71
N THR A 114 -16.34 -16.53 23.62
CA THR A 114 -17.07 -15.31 23.29
C THR A 114 -16.09 -14.18 22.99
N VAL A 115 -16.48 -13.34 22.04
CA VAL A 115 -15.84 -12.05 21.73
C VAL A 115 -16.90 -10.98 21.94
N THR A 116 -16.65 -10.05 22.84
CA THR A 116 -17.57 -9.00 23.23
C THR A 116 -17.12 -7.67 22.64
N VAL A 117 -18.04 -6.97 21.99
CA VAL A 117 -17.81 -5.63 21.44
C VAL A 117 -18.68 -4.62 22.19
N THR A 118 -18.06 -3.56 22.70
CA THR A 118 -18.75 -2.52 23.48
C THR A 118 -19.17 -1.32 22.63
N SER A 119 -20.05 -0.47 23.17
CA SER A 119 -20.40 0.83 22.57
C SER A 119 -19.19 1.77 22.41
N GLY A 120 -18.18 1.64 23.28
CA GLY A 120 -16.91 2.35 23.17
C GLY A 120 -15.97 1.83 22.09
N GLY A 121 -16.27 0.68 21.47
CA GLY A 121 -15.44 0.04 20.46
C GLY A 121 -14.32 -0.85 21.01
N GLU A 122 -14.29 -1.08 22.33
CA GLU A 122 -13.41 -2.08 22.93
C GLU A 122 -13.86 -3.50 22.52
N ILE A 123 -12.89 -4.36 22.23
CA ILE A 123 -13.07 -5.78 21.90
C ILE A 123 -12.43 -6.61 23.02
N LYS A 124 -13.21 -7.47 23.66
CA LYS A 124 -12.81 -8.28 24.82
C LYS A 124 -13.12 -9.75 24.63
#